data_AF-A0A5N8X2I4-F1
#
_entry.id   AF-A0A5N8X2I4-F1
#
_cell.length_a   1.000
_cell.length_b   1.000
_cell.length_c   1.000
_cell.angle_alpha   90.00
_cell.angle_beta   90.00
_cell.angle_gamma   90.00
#
_symmetry.space_group_name_H-M   'P 1'
#
loop_
_entity.id
_entity.type
_entity.pdbx_description
1 polymer ?
#
loop_
_entity_poly.entity_id
_entity_poly.type
_entity_poly.pdbx_seq_one_letter_code
_entity_poly.pdbx_strand_id
1 'polypeptide(L)' 'MAVLTFELPDGSTRDVDITQVLNAGYAGRSQEDVAAHVAELAELGVPAPSVTPALYP' A
#
# COMPACT_ATOMS: atom_id res chain seq x y z
N MET A 1 19.19 2.47 -9.08
CA MET A 1 18.51 3.07 -7.92
C MET A 1 17.33 3.86 -8.45
N ALA A 2 16.13 3.65 -7.93
CA ALA A 2 14.95 4.39 -8.35
C ALA A 2 14.83 5.67 -7.52
N VAL A 3 14.69 6.81 -8.19
CA VAL A 3 14.49 8.12 -7.55
C VAL A 3 13.08 8.58 -7.87
N LEU A 4 12.36 9.05 -6.84
CA LEU A 4 11.09 9.75 -7.00
C LEU A 4 11.30 11.23 -6.67
N THR A 5 10.79 12.10 -7.54
CA THR A 5 10.80 13.56 -7.33
C THR A 5 9.40 14.03 -6.96
N PHE A 6 9.29 14.78 -5.86
CA PHE A 6 8.03 15.33 -5.37
C PHE A 6 8.08 16.85 -5.37
N GLU A 7 6.98 17.49 -5.76
CA GLU A 7 6.75 18.92 -5.54
C GLU A 7 6.16 19.13 -4.14
N LEU A 8 6.70 20.11 -3.41
CA LEU A 8 6.28 20.47 -2.06
C LEU A 8 5.35 21.69 -2.09
N PRO A 9 4.54 21.92 -1.04
CA PRO A 9 3.59 23.04 -1.00
C PRO A 9 4.21 24.45 -1.13
N ASP A 10 5.52 24.58 -0.87
CA ASP A 10 6.27 25.83 -1.04
C ASP A 10 6.83 26.03 -2.46
N GLY A 11 6.52 25.11 -3.38
CA GLY A 11 6.97 25.12 -4.78
C GLY A 11 8.38 24.57 -4.99
N SER A 12 9.07 24.11 -3.94
CA SER A 12 10.35 23.41 -4.07
C SER A 12 10.15 21.95 -4.50
N THR A 13 11.20 21.33 -5.03
CA THR A 13 11.20 19.90 -5.35
C THR A 13 12.15 19.13 -4.43
N ARG A 14 11.82 17.87 -4.17
CA ARG A 14 12.64 16.97 -3.39
C ARG A 14 12.77 15.61 -4.05
N ASP A 15 14.02 15.18 -4.23
CA ASP A 15 14.35 13.84 -4.67
C ASP A 15 14.44 12.90 -3.47
N VAL A 16 13.90 11.69 -3.65
CA VAL A 16 13.89 10.62 -2.66
C VAL A 16 14.42 9.34 -3.31
N ASP A 17 15.54 8.85 -2.79
CA ASP A 17 16.07 7.53 -3.13
C ASP A 17 15.21 6.42 -2.52
N ILE A 18 14.65 5.56 -3.35
CA ILE A 18 13.85 4.43 -2.89
C ILE A 18 14.77 3.27 -2.51
N THR A 19 14.80 2.95 -1.21
CA THR A 19 15.63 1.88 -0.64
C THR A 19 14.89 0.55 -0.54
N GLN A 20 13.57 0.58 -0.37
CA GLN A 20 12.72 -0.61 -0.25
C GLN A 20 11.34 -0.34 -0.84
N VAL A 21 10.81 -1.32 -1.56
CA VAL A 21 9.43 -1.32 -2.06
C VAL A 21 8.70 -2.49 -1.43
N LEU A 22 7.56 -2.21 -0.81
CA LEU A 22 6.68 -3.23 -0.24
C LEU A 22 5.46 -3.35 -1.14
N ASN A 23 5.29 -4.51 -1.77
CA ASN A 23 4.09 -4.83 -2.55
C ASN A 23 3.09 -5.57 -1.65
N ALA A 24 2.24 -4.82 -0.94
CA ALA A 24 1.15 -5.40 -0.17
C ALA A 24 0.00 -5.73 -1.12
N GLY A 25 -0.41 -7.00 -1.17
CA GLY A 25 -1.45 -7.47 -2.09
C GLY A 25 -2.78 -6.72 -1.96
N TYR A 26 -3.13 -6.30 -0.73
CA TYR A 26 -4.21 -5.36 -0.46
C TYR A 26 -3.64 -4.13 0.25
N ALA A 27 -3.89 -2.95 -0.30
CA ALA A 27 -3.50 -1.67 0.29
C ALA A 27 -4.69 -0.71 0.22
N GLY A 28 -4.91 0.05 1.29
CA GLY A 28 -6.00 1.02 1.38
C GLY A 28 -5.81 1.97 2.55
N ARG A 29 -6.52 3.08 2.51
CA ARG A 29 -6.43 4.15 3.52
C ARG A 29 -7.13 3.81 4.84
N SER A 30 -8.05 2.86 4.83
CA SER A 30 -8.87 2.41 5.95
C SER A 30 -8.90 0.89 6.00
N GLN A 31 -8.79 0.33 7.20
CA GLN A 31 -8.90 -1.12 7.40
C GLN A 31 -10.32 -1.62 7.08
N GLU A 32 -11.34 -0.81 7.32
CA GLU A 32 -12.74 -1.13 7.00
C GLU A 32 -12.93 -1.25 5.48
N ASP A 33 -12.42 -0.28 4.72
CA ASP A 33 -12.50 -0.29 3.25
C ASP A 33 -11.77 -1.52 2.66
N VAL A 34 -10.58 -1.84 3.20
CA VAL A 34 -9.81 -3.03 2.78
C VAL A 34 -10.56 -4.32 3.10
N ALA A 35 -11.15 -4.42 4.31
CA ALA A 35 -11.89 -5.61 4.72
C ALA A 35 -13.15 -5.83 3.88
N ALA A 36 -13.89 -4.76 3.56
CA ALA A 36 -15.05 -4.82 2.68
C ALA A 36 -14.67 -5.38 1.30
N HIS A 37 -13.57 -4.88 0.72
CA HIS A 37 -13.10 -5.37 -0.57
C HIS A 37 -12.63 -6.83 -0.54
N VAL A 38 -11.97 -7.26 0.54
CA VAL A 38 -11.60 -8.67 0.73
C VAL A 38 -12.85 -9.56 0.81
N ALA A 39 -13.94 -9.09 1.42
CA ALA A 39 -15.20 -9.82 1.48
C ALA A 39 -15.87 -9.95 0.09
N GLU A 40 -15.90 -8.87 -0.71
CA GLU A 40 -16.38 -8.91 -2.10
C GLU A 40 -15.63 -9.97 -2.92
N LEU A 41 -14.31 -10.04 -2.77
CA LEU A 41 -13.48 -11.03 -3.47
C LEU A 41 -13.74 -12.46 -3.01
N ALA A 42 -14.03 -12.66 -1.73
CA ALA A 42 -14.41 -13.97 -1.20
C ALA A 42 -15.72 -14.48 -1.83
N GLU A 43 -16.69 -13.61 -2.08
CA GLU A 43 -17.93 -13.96 -2.80
C GLU A 43 -17.66 -14.41 -4.24
N LEU A 44 -16.60 -13.89 -4.86
CA LEU A 44 -16.14 -14.28 -6.20
C LEU A 44 -15.22 -15.53 -6.20
N GLY A 45 -15.01 -16.16 -5.03
CA GLY A 45 -14.19 -17.36 -4.88
C GLY A 45 -12.70 -17.10 -4.65
N VAL A 46 -12.28 -15.87 -4.38
CA VAL A 46 -10.91 -15.52 -4.02
C VAL A 46 -10.79 -15.51 -2.49
N PRO A 47 -10.06 -16.46 -1.87
CA PRO A 47 -10.02 -16.57 -0.42
C PRO A 47 -9.29 -15.38 0.21
N ALA A 48 -9.79 -14.94 1.37
CA ALA A 48 -9.09 -13.98 2.21
C ALA A 48 -7.72 -14.55 2.67
N PRO A 49 -6.70 -13.70 2.85
CA PRO A 49 -5.44 -14.13 3.44
C PRO A 49 -5.68 -14.62 4.87
N SER A 50 -5.06 -15.75 5.23
CA SER A 50 -5.18 -16.35 6.57
C SER A 50 -4.34 -15.65 7.63
N VAL A 51 -3.37 -14.83 7.21
CA VAL A 51 -2.47 -14.07 8.08
C VAL A 51 -2.25 -12.69 7.47
N THR A 52 -2.37 -11.65 8.29
CA THR A 52 -1.98 -10.29 7.92
C THR A 52 -0.54 -10.05 8.38
N PRO A 53 0.42 -9.78 7.46
CA PRO A 53 1.78 -9.45 7.86
C PRO A 53 1.83 -8.09 8.56
N ALA A 54 2.57 -8.01 9.66
CA ALA A 54 2.92 -6.76 10.32
C ALA A 54 4.30 -6.30 9.86
N LEU A 55 4.39 -5.06 9.40
CA LEU A 55 5.64 -4.44 8.95
C LEU A 55 6.13 -3.49 10.04
N TYR A 56 7.38 -3.66 10.44
CA TYR A 56 8.06 -2.79 11.41
C TYR A 56 9.28 -2.16 10.70
N PRO A 57 9.53 -0.85 10.88
CA PRO A 57 10.68 -0.17 10.31
C PRO A 57 12.01 -0.65 10.91
#